data_AF-A0A6L9Z7W3-F1
#
_entry.id   AF-A0A6L9Z7W3-F1
#
_cell.length_a   1.000
_cell.length_b   1.000
_cell.length_c   1.000
_cell.angle_alpha   90.00
_cell.angle_beta   90.00
_cell.angle_gamma   90.00
#
_symmetry.space_group_name_H-M   'P 1'
#
loop_
_entity.id
_entity.type
_entity.pdbx_description
1 polymer ?
#
loop_
_entity_poly.entity_id
_entity_poly.type
_entity_poly.pdbx_seq_one_letter_code
_entity_poly.pdbx_strand_id
1 'polypeptide(L)'
;MIEFEKIINLTVDKLLNYLQENQNTDTKVIDYKSPQTLKEKLDLSLPENGVPLADLIPIIESYLDHSVRTSSHKFFNQLWGGFEITGLLAEMVTSTANTSMYTYEVAP
;
A
#
# COMPACT_ATOMS: atom_id res chain seq x y z
N MET A 1 16.10 -1.58 -15.68
CA MET A 1 16.50 -0.58 -14.65
C MET A 1 15.62 0.65 -14.73
N ILE A 2 15.53 1.34 -15.89
CA ILE A 2 14.68 2.53 -16.09
C ILE A 2 13.19 2.25 -15.79
N GLU A 3 12.65 1.12 -16.25
CA GLU A 3 11.24 0.75 -16.01
C GLU A 3 10.94 0.48 -14.54
N PHE A 4 11.86 -0.18 -13.83
CA PHE A 4 11.73 -0.48 -12.40
C PHE A 4 11.73 0.80 -11.55
N GLU A 5 12.68 1.69 -11.81
CA GLU A 5 12.75 3.01 -11.16
C GLU A 5 11.48 3.83 -11.41
N LYS A 6 10.99 3.84 -12.66
CA LYS A 6 9.75 4.51 -13.02
C LYS A 6 8.56 3.98 -12.21
N ILE A 7 8.42 2.66 -12.08
CA ILE A 7 7.31 2.05 -11.33
C ILE A 7 7.42 2.36 -9.83
N ILE A 8 8.63 2.34 -9.26
CA ILE A 8 8.84 2.76 -7.86
C ILE A 8 8.39 4.19 -7.67
N ASN A 9 8.85 5.13 -8.50
CA ASN A 9 8.50 6.54 -8.37
C ASN A 9 6.98 6.77 -8.50
N LEU A 10 6.35 6.13 -9.48
CA LEU A 10 4.88 6.19 -9.63
C LEU A 10 4.14 5.61 -8.42
N THR A 11 4.67 4.54 -7.82
CA THR A 11 4.10 3.95 -6.61
C THR A 11 4.22 4.91 -5.44
N VAL A 12 5.41 5.48 -5.22
CA VAL A 12 5.67 6.45 -4.15
C VAL A 12 4.75 7.67 -4.30
N ASP A 13 4.62 8.24 -5.50
CA ASP A 13 3.72 9.37 -5.76
C ASP A 13 2.27 9.06 -5.35
N LYS A 14 1.79 7.86 -5.70
CA LYS A 14 0.43 7.41 -5.32
C LYS A 14 0.27 7.21 -3.82
N LEU A 15 1.27 6.61 -3.16
CA LEU A 15 1.24 6.44 -1.70
C LEU A 15 1.25 7.78 -0.99
N LEU A 16 2.03 8.76 -1.47
CA LEU A 16 2.04 10.11 -0.92
C LEU A 16 0.68 10.80 -1.08
N ASN A 17 0.05 10.70 -2.26
CA ASN A 17 -1.29 11.24 -2.49
C ASN A 17 -2.32 10.59 -1.56
N TYR A 18 -2.31 9.25 -1.43
CA TYR A 18 -3.20 8.52 -0.53
C TYR A 18 -3.05 8.97 0.94
N LEU A 19 -1.81 9.15 1.40
CA LEU A 19 -1.52 9.63 2.75
C LEU A 19 -2.02 11.05 2.97
N GLN A 20 -1.86 11.95 1.98
CA GLN A 20 -2.39 13.31 2.03
C GLN A 20 -3.92 13.32 2.10
N GLU A 21 -4.58 12.52 1.27
CA GLU A 21 -6.04 12.36 1.29
C GLU A 21 -6.55 11.87 2.64
N ASN A 22 -5.82 10.99 3.35
CA ASN A 22 -6.20 10.51 4.67
C ASN A 22 -6.23 11.62 5.73
N GLN A 23 -5.51 12.72 5.50
CA GLN A 23 -5.52 13.90 6.38
C GLN A 23 -6.70 14.83 6.09
N ASN A 24 -7.37 14.70 4.93
CA ASN A 24 -8.50 15.53 4.57
C ASN A 24 -9.77 15.09 5.32
N THR A 25 -10.47 16.06 5.91
CA THR A 25 -11.73 15.86 6.64
C THR A 25 -12.87 15.37 5.76
N ASP A 26 -12.83 15.64 4.45
CA ASP A 26 -13.88 15.24 3.51
C ASP A 26 -13.70 13.78 3.01
N THR A 27 -12.50 13.23 3.12
CA THR A 27 -12.21 11.85 2.72
C THR A 27 -12.88 10.86 3.67
N LYS A 28 -13.66 9.92 3.15
CA LYS A 28 -14.29 8.87 3.97
C LYS A 28 -13.21 7.96 4.57
N VAL A 29 -13.40 7.49 5.82
CA VAL A 29 -12.51 6.48 6.44
C VAL A 29 -12.55 5.15 5.68
N ILE A 30 -13.70 4.82 5.10
CA ILE A 30 -13.91 3.65 4.25
C ILE A 30 -15.07 3.95 3.29
N ASP A 31 -14.94 3.62 2.01
CA ASP A 31 -16.09 3.48 1.10
C ASP A 31 -16.59 2.04 1.12
N TYR A 32 -17.41 1.72 2.12
CA TYR A 32 -17.84 0.34 2.37
C TYR A 32 -18.52 -0.29 1.14
N LYS A 33 -18.10 -1.52 0.83
CA LYS A 33 -18.71 -2.43 -0.13
C LYS A 33 -18.85 -3.81 0.50
N SER A 34 -19.83 -4.60 0.07
CA SER A 34 -19.93 -5.99 0.50
C SER A 34 -18.77 -6.83 -0.06
N PRO A 35 -18.42 -7.98 0.55
CA PRO A 35 -17.39 -8.87 0.02
C PRO A 35 -17.65 -9.30 -1.43
N GLN A 36 -18.91 -9.54 -1.80
CA GLN A 36 -19.31 -9.89 -3.16
C GLN A 36 -18.99 -8.74 -4.13
N THR A 37 -19.38 -7.52 -3.80
CA THR A 37 -19.09 -6.32 -4.62
C THR A 37 -17.59 -6.04 -4.72
N LEU A 38 -16.80 -6.28 -3.66
CA LEU A 38 -15.35 -6.14 -3.73
C LEU A 38 -14.69 -7.17 -4.62
N LYS A 39 -15.15 -8.43 -4.61
CA LYS A 39 -14.64 -9.48 -5.48
C LYS A 39 -14.85 -9.16 -6.97
N GLU A 40 -15.91 -8.45 -7.30
CA GLU A 40 -16.18 -8.00 -8.67
C GLU A 40 -15.33 -6.78 -9.08
N LYS A 41 -14.91 -5.96 -8.11
CA LYS A 41 -14.15 -4.71 -8.33
C LYS A 41 -12.64 -4.89 -8.28
N LEU A 42 -12.18 -5.79 -7.42
CA LEU A 42 -10.79 -6.19 -7.28
C LEU A 42 -10.63 -7.47 -8.08
N ASP A 43 -10.02 -7.41 -9.26
CA ASP A 43 -9.62 -8.62 -9.97
C ASP A 43 -8.46 -9.27 -9.20
N LEU A 44 -8.81 -10.21 -8.33
CA LEU A 44 -7.86 -10.98 -7.51
C LEU A 44 -7.47 -12.30 -8.19
N SER A 45 -7.82 -12.49 -9.47
CA SER A 45 -7.43 -13.69 -10.21
C SER A 45 -5.93 -13.66 -10.51
N LEU A 46 -5.29 -14.83 -10.45
CA LEU A 46 -3.91 -14.99 -10.83
C LEU A 46 -3.87 -15.51 -12.28
N PRO A 47 -3.41 -14.71 -13.25
CA PRO A 47 -3.32 -15.14 -14.63
C PRO A 47 -2.26 -16.24 -14.79
N GLU A 48 -2.43 -17.08 -15.80
CA GLU A 48 -1.47 -18.17 -16.13
C GLU A 48 -0.11 -17.61 -16.56
N ASN A 49 -0.10 -16.44 -17.18
CA ASN A 49 1.11 -15.73 -17.61
C ASN A 49 1.31 -14.45 -16.79
N GLY A 50 2.57 -14.01 -16.67
CA GLY A 50 2.90 -12.74 -16.04
C GLY A 50 2.26 -11.54 -16.77
N VAL A 51 2.01 -10.47 -16.03
CA VAL A 51 1.51 -9.20 -16.56
C VAL A 51 2.64 -8.17 -16.63
N PRO A 52 2.56 -7.18 -17.54
CA PRO A 52 3.45 -6.03 -17.55
C PRO A 52 3.52 -5.32 -16.19
N LEU A 53 4.70 -4.82 -15.81
CA LEU A 53 4.87 -4.06 -14.56
C LEU A 53 3.98 -2.81 -14.51
N ALA A 54 3.65 -2.22 -15.65
CA ALA A 54 2.75 -1.09 -15.76
C ALA A 54 1.33 -1.38 -15.22
N ASP A 55 0.90 -2.65 -15.25
CA ASP A 55 -0.44 -3.06 -14.81
C ASP A 55 -0.53 -3.15 -13.27
N LEU A 56 0.61 -3.12 -12.57
CA LEU A 56 0.64 -3.10 -11.11
C LEU A 56 0.05 -1.81 -10.54
N ILE A 57 0.21 -0.69 -11.24
CA ILE A 57 -0.18 0.62 -10.76
C ILE A 57 -1.71 0.74 -10.58
N PRO A 58 -2.56 0.40 -11.58
CA PRO A 58 -4.01 0.35 -11.41
C PRO A 58 -4.47 -0.62 -10.30
N ILE A 59 -3.75 -1.72 -10.10
CA ILE A 59 -4.05 -2.69 -9.04
C ILE A 59 -3.83 -2.07 -7.67
N ILE A 60 -2.70 -1.38 -7.47
CA ILE A 60 -2.40 -0.65 -6.22
C ILE A 60 -3.47 0.41 -5.95
N GLU A 61 -3.87 1.20 -6.95
CA GLU A 61 -4.92 2.21 -6.80
C GLU A 61 -6.25 1.59 -6.39
N SER A 62 -6.70 0.57 -7.12
CA SER A 62 -7.96 -0.11 -6.83
C SER A 62 -7.96 -0.73 -5.43
N TYR A 63 -6.84 -1.30 -4.99
CA TYR A 63 -6.70 -1.80 -3.64
C TYR A 63 -6.82 -0.69 -2.58
N LEU A 64 -6.13 0.44 -2.76
CA LEU A 64 -6.14 1.56 -1.83
C LEU A 64 -7.51 2.24 -1.76
N ASP A 65 -8.21 2.40 -2.89
CA ASP A 65 -9.54 3.00 -2.98
C ASP A 65 -10.59 2.27 -2.13
N HIS A 66 -10.46 0.96 -2.03
CA HIS A 66 -11.37 0.10 -1.29
C HIS A 66 -10.85 -0.29 0.11
N SER A 67 -9.64 0.14 0.46
CA SER A 67 -9.03 -0.14 1.76
C SER A 67 -9.56 0.80 2.84
N VAL A 68 -9.55 0.32 4.08
CA VAL A 68 -9.80 1.18 5.25
C VAL A 68 -8.62 2.14 5.40
N ARG A 69 -8.90 3.43 5.48
CA ARG A 69 -7.91 4.49 5.71
C ARG A 69 -7.57 4.57 7.19
N THR A 70 -6.79 3.60 7.67
CA THR A 70 -6.40 3.45 9.09
C THR A 70 -5.52 4.59 9.60
N SER A 71 -4.88 5.35 8.69
CA SER A 71 -4.15 6.56 9.03
C SER A 71 -5.00 7.83 9.08
N SER A 72 -6.31 7.74 8.85
CA SER A 72 -7.20 8.88 8.97
C SER A 72 -7.37 9.31 10.43
N HIS A 73 -7.38 10.62 10.70
CA HIS A 73 -7.72 11.17 12.02
C HIS A 73 -9.12 10.79 12.54
N LYS A 74 -9.97 10.24 11.68
CA LYS A 74 -11.32 9.79 12.01
C LYS A 74 -11.40 8.29 12.32
N PHE A 75 -10.29 7.56 12.28
CA PHE A 75 -10.24 6.12 12.52
C PHE A 75 -9.98 5.81 14.01
N PHE A 76 -10.98 5.26 14.69
CA PHE A 76 -10.92 4.90 16.12
C PHE A 76 -11.38 3.45 16.39
N ASN A 77 -11.38 2.61 15.36
CA ASN A 77 -11.98 1.28 15.44
C ASN A 77 -11.09 0.25 16.16
N GLN A 78 -9.78 0.50 16.24
CA GLN A 78 -8.79 -0.46 16.74
C GLN A 78 -7.91 0.19 17.81
N LEU A 79 -7.14 -0.63 18.53
CA LEU A 79 -6.12 -0.17 19.49
C LEU A 79 -4.87 0.43 18.82
N TRP A 80 -4.88 0.55 17.49
CA TRP A 80 -3.82 1.12 16.66
C TRP A 80 -4.45 1.95 15.53
N GLY A 81 -3.68 2.86 14.96
CA GLY A 81 -4.11 3.75 13.88
C GLY A 81 -3.15 4.92 13.73
N GLY A 82 -3.41 5.77 12.74
CA GLY A 82 -2.55 6.90 12.42
C GLY A 82 -1.42 6.55 11.45
N PHE A 83 -0.53 7.52 11.22
CA PHE A 83 0.63 7.40 10.34
C PHE A 83 1.86 7.97 11.03
N GLU A 84 2.98 7.26 10.93
CA GLU A 84 4.27 7.70 11.45
C GLU A 84 5.33 7.47 10.37
N ILE A 85 6.03 8.54 10.00
CA ILE A 85 6.93 8.56 8.85
C ILE A 85 8.19 7.73 9.11
N THR A 86 8.70 7.71 10.34
CA THR A 86 9.89 6.92 10.69
C THR A 86 9.62 5.43 10.52
N GLY A 87 8.43 4.96 10.90
CA GLY A 87 7.95 3.60 10.73
C GLY A 87 7.85 3.20 9.26
N LEU A 88 7.23 4.04 8.42
CA LEU A 88 7.17 3.77 6.98
C LEU A 88 8.57 3.66 6.35
N LEU A 89 9.47 4.61 6.68
CA LEU A 89 10.83 4.58 6.15
C LEU A 89 11.60 3.34 6.65
N ALA A 90 11.42 2.96 7.91
CA ALA A 90 12.01 1.75 8.46
C ALA A 90 11.49 0.49 7.75
N GLU A 91 10.19 0.42 7.45
CA GLU A 91 9.60 -0.69 6.67
C GLU A 91 10.20 -0.74 5.25
N MET A 92 10.29 0.39 4.56
CA MET A 92 10.91 0.46 3.23
C MET A 92 12.37 -0.01 3.24
N VAL A 93 13.17 0.44 4.21
CA VAL A 93 14.57 0.03 4.37
C VAL A 93 14.67 -1.46 4.68
N THR A 94 13.85 -1.95 5.60
CA THR A 94 13.84 -3.37 6.02
C THR A 94 13.46 -4.28 4.85
N SER A 95 12.40 -3.95 4.11
CA SER A 95 11.98 -4.71 2.92
C SER A 95 13.00 -4.64 1.80
N THR A 96 13.72 -3.53 1.64
CA THR A 96 14.79 -3.40 0.63
C THR A 96 16.00 -4.25 1.00
N ALA A 97 16.38 -4.29 2.28
CA ALA A 97 17.50 -5.10 2.77
C ALA A 97 17.20 -6.60 2.71
N ASN A 98 15.94 -7.00 2.92
CA ASN A 98 15.42 -8.36 2.74
C ASN A 98 16.32 -9.46 3.34
N THR A 99 16.74 -9.28 4.60
CA THR A 99 17.56 -10.25 5.33
C THR A 99 16.74 -10.99 6.39
N SER A 100 17.35 -12.00 7.03
CA SER A 100 16.76 -12.73 8.15
C SER A 100 17.66 -12.62 9.39
N MET A 101 17.03 -12.42 10.55
CA MET A 101 17.69 -12.13 11.83
C MET A 101 18.32 -13.35 12.52
N TYR A 102 18.82 -14.36 11.78
CA TYR A 102 19.29 -15.62 12.38
C TYR A 102 20.81 -15.64 12.69
N THR A 103 21.62 -14.86 11.97
CA THR A 103 23.05 -14.70 12.26
C THR A 103 23.51 -13.27 12.03
N TYR A 104 24.53 -12.87 12.80
CA TYR A 104 25.23 -11.60 12.62
C TYR A 104 25.87 -11.46 11.22
N GLU A 105 26.25 -12.57 10.60
CA GLU A 105 26.87 -12.58 9.26
C GLU A 105 25.96 -11.99 8.17
N VAL A 106 24.65 -12.22 8.25
CA VAL A 106 23.68 -11.75 7.24
C VAL A 106 22.81 -10.58 7.73
N ALA A 107 22.83 -10.30 9.04
CA ALA A 107 22.10 -9.20 9.68
C ALA A 107 22.95 -8.56 10.81
N PRO A 108 23.97 -7.76 10.46
CA PRO A 108 24.91 -7.16 11.42
C PRO A 108 24.33 -6.00 12.24
#